data_AF-W1X7W3-F1
#
_entry.id   AF-W1X7W3-F1
#
_cell.length_a   1.000
_cell.length_b   1.000
_cell.length_c   1.000
_cell.angle_alpha   90.00
_cell.angle_beta   90.00
_cell.angle_gamma   90.00
#
_symmetry.space_group_name_H-M   'P 1'
#
loop_
_entity.id
_entity.type
_entity.pdbx_description
1 polymer ?
#
loop_
_entity_poly.entity_id
_entity_poly.type
_entity_poly.pdbx_seq_one_letter_code
_entity_poly.pdbx_strand_id
1 'polypeptide(L)'
;KINKIAIPTMLQQSTVSLGLILVQALVNSYGADIVSGYTAATKIDSLAVMPIINLSNAVSTFTAQNAGAKLIDRIKEGYKAALKLTL
;
A
#
# COMPACT_ATOMS: atom_id res chain seq x y z
N LYS A 1 -2.87 25.34 -0.58
CA LYS A 1 -3.80 24.18 -0.59
C LYS A 1 -3.05 22.85 -0.48
N ILE A 2 -1.93 22.66 -1.18
CA ILE A 2 -1.04 21.47 -1.05
C ILE A 2 -0.51 21.27 0.38
N ASN A 3 -0.09 22.34 1.08
CA ASN A 3 0.48 22.22 2.44
C ASN A 3 -0.48 21.60 3.47
N LYS A 4 -1.80 21.74 3.30
CA LYS A 4 -2.79 21.15 4.22
C LYS A 4 -2.91 19.62 4.09
N ILE A 5 -2.48 19.06 2.96
CA ILE A 5 -2.48 17.61 2.71
C ILE A 5 -1.07 17.06 2.93
N ALA A 6 -0.06 17.75 2.40
CA ALA A 6 1.33 17.33 2.47
C ALA A 6 1.85 17.25 3.93
N ILE A 7 1.56 18.24 4.77
CA ILE A 7 2.10 18.28 6.14
C ILE A 7 1.59 17.08 6.99
N PRO A 8 0.28 16.80 7.07
CA PRO A 8 -0.20 15.61 7.78
C PRO A 8 0.33 14.29 7.21
N THR A 9 0.39 14.14 5.89
CA THR A 9 0.90 12.92 5.24
C THR A 9 2.39 12.71 5.52
N MET A 10 3.20 13.78 5.51
CA MET A 10 4.62 13.71 5.87
C MET A 10 4.81 13.27 7.33
N LEU A 11 4.01 13.81 8.25
CA LEU A 11 4.07 13.41 9.66
C LEU A 11 3.68 11.95 9.84
N GLN A 12 2.59 11.52 9.22
CA GLN A 12 2.16 10.12 9.25
C GLN A 12 3.26 9.17 8.74
N GLN A 13 3.83 9.47 7.57
CA GLN A 13 4.91 8.66 6.99
C GLN A 13 6.18 8.67 7.85
N SER A 14 6.48 9.78 8.52
CA SER A 14 7.61 9.87 9.44
C SER A 14 7.41 8.95 10.64
N THR A 15 6.21 8.94 11.25
CA THR A 15 5.88 8.04 12.36
C THR A 15 5.98 6.57 11.95
N VAL A 16 5.46 6.21 10.77
CA VAL A 16 5.58 4.84 10.23
C VAL A 16 7.05 4.46 10.05
N SER A 17 7.85 5.34 9.45
CA SER A 17 9.27 5.10 9.20
C SER A 17 10.06 4.92 10.50
N LEU A 18 9.77 5.73 11.52
CA LEU A 18 10.38 5.59 12.84
C LEU A 18 10.02 4.25 13.49
N GLY A 19 8.75 3.83 13.40
CA GLY A 19 8.31 2.52 13.90
C GLY A 19 9.06 1.38 13.23
N LEU A 20 9.23 1.43 11.90
CA LEU A 20 9.96 0.42 11.15
C LEU A 20 11.45 0.34 11.57
N ILE A 21 12.09 1.49 11.78
CA ILE A 21 13.48 1.54 12.26
C ILE A 21 13.60 0.91 13.65
N LEU A 22 12.67 1.18 14.56
CA LEU A 22 12.67 0.59 15.91
C LEU A 22 12.51 -0.94 15.85
N VAL A 23 11.59 -1.43 15.02
CA VAL A 23 11.41 -2.88 14.80
C VAL A 23 12.68 -3.49 14.22
N GLN A 24 13.28 -2.86 13.20
CA GLN A 24 14.51 -3.35 12.60
C GLN A 24 15.68 -3.37 13.59
N ALA A 25 15.79 -2.35 14.45
CA ALA A 25 16.81 -2.29 15.49
C ALA A 25 16.66 -3.43 16.52
N LEU A 26 15.41 -3.73 16.89
CA LEU A 26 15.09 -4.87 17.76
C LEU A 26 15.43 -6.21 17.07
N VAL A 27 15.02 -6.40 15.83
CA VAL A 27 15.30 -7.62 15.06
C VAL A 27 16.81 -7.86 14.93
N ASN A 28 17.58 -6.78 14.67
CA ASN A 28 19.04 -6.86 14.55
C ASN A 28 19.74 -7.21 15.87
N SER A 29 19.13 -6.97 17.03
CA SER A 29 19.75 -7.28 18.33
C SER A 29 19.63 -8.77 18.72
N TYR A 30 18.71 -9.51 18.12
CA TYR A 30 18.48 -10.93 18.39
C TYR A 30 19.38 -11.89 17.59
N GLY A 31 20.28 -11.37 16.75
CA GLY A 31 21.25 -12.17 15.99
C GLY A 31 20.78 -12.63 14.61
N ALA A 32 21.67 -13.31 13.88
CA ALA A 32 21.54 -13.56 12.44
C ALA A 32 20.33 -14.44 12.06
N ASP A 33 19.99 -15.43 12.88
CA ASP A 33 18.88 -16.36 12.59
C ASP A 33 17.53 -15.62 12.56
N ILE A 34 17.27 -14.77 13.56
CA ILE A 34 16.05 -13.96 13.64
C ILE A 34 15.99 -12.93 12.51
N VAL A 35 17.11 -12.28 12.18
CA VAL A 35 17.20 -11.35 11.04
C VAL A 35 16.87 -12.04 9.72
N SER A 36 17.38 -13.25 9.51
CA SER A 36 17.14 -14.03 8.29
C SER A 36 15.67 -14.43 8.16
N GLY A 37 15.04 -14.88 9.26
CA GLY A 37 13.62 -15.20 9.31
C GLY A 37 12.72 -13.99 9.06
N TYR A 38 13.03 -12.85 9.69
CA TYR A 38 12.32 -11.58 9.45
C TYR A 38 12.46 -11.11 8.00
N THR A 39 13.64 -11.26 7.40
CA THR A 39 13.87 -10.92 5.98
C THR A 39 13.07 -11.82 5.05
N ALA A 40 12.97 -13.12 5.35
CA ALA A 40 12.13 -14.04 4.57
C ALA A 40 10.64 -13.69 4.69
N ALA A 41 10.18 -13.41 5.92
CA ALA A 41 8.80 -13.02 6.19
C ALA A 41 8.40 -11.72 5.48
N THR A 42 9.25 -10.69 5.56
CA THR A 42 9.00 -9.39 4.88
C THR A 42 8.98 -9.52 3.35
N LYS A 43 9.79 -10.42 2.77
CA LYS A 43 9.68 -10.74 1.35
C LYS A 43 8.33 -11.37 0.99
N ILE A 44 7.88 -12.34 1.78
CA ILE A 44 6.57 -12.97 1.56
C ILE A 44 5.45 -11.94 1.70
N ASP A 45 5.51 -11.09 2.72
CA ASP A 45 4.54 -10.01 2.94
C ASP A 45 4.50 -9.05 1.74
N SER A 46 5.67 -8.63 1.22
CA SER A 46 5.73 -7.77 0.04
C SER A 46 5.08 -8.40 -1.20
N LEU A 47 5.25 -9.71 -1.39
CA LEU A 47 4.60 -10.45 -2.47
C LEU A 47 3.09 -10.56 -2.27
N ALA A 48 2.64 -10.75 -1.03
CA ALA A 48 1.22 -10.83 -0.68
C ALA A 48 0.50 -9.48 -0.89
N VAL A 49 1.19 -8.36 -0.70
CA VAL A 49 0.64 -7.01 -0.89
C VAL A 49 0.62 -6.58 -2.37
N MET A 50 1.50 -7.14 -3.23
CA MET A 50 1.60 -6.75 -4.65
C MET A 50 0.27 -6.80 -5.43
N PRO A 51 -0.58 -7.85 -5.32
CA PRO A 51 -1.87 -7.90 -6.00
C PRO A 51 -2.78 -6.72 -5.66
N ILE A 52 -2.79 -6.31 -4.38
CA ILE A 52 -3.61 -5.20 -3.88
C ILE A 52 -3.14 -3.88 -4.49
N ILE A 53 -1.82 -3.66 -4.55
CA ILE A 53 -1.23 -2.46 -5.18
C ILE A 53 -1.56 -2.44 -6.68
N ASN A 54 -1.36 -3.57 -7.38
CA ASN A 54 -1.61 -3.67 -8.81
C ASN A 54 -3.09 -3.43 -9.15
N LEU A 55 -4.00 -3.99 -8.36
CA LEU A 55 -5.43 -3.75 -8.51
C LEU A 55 -5.78 -2.29 -8.24
N SER A 56 -5.23 -1.68 -7.20
CA SER A 56 -5.45 -0.26 -6.88
C SER A 56 -5.03 0.66 -8.02
N ASN A 57 -3.86 0.38 -8.62
CA ASN A 57 -3.37 1.09 -9.80
C ASN A 57 -4.28 0.88 -11.01
N ALA A 58 -4.68 -0.36 -11.29
CA ALA A 58 -5.58 -0.69 -12.39
C ALA A 58 -6.95 0.01 -12.25
N VAL A 59 -7.53 0.01 -11.04
CA VAL A 59 -8.79 0.70 -10.74
C VAL A 59 -8.63 2.22 -10.89
N SER A 60 -7.50 2.79 -10.47
CA SER A 60 -7.21 4.22 -10.65
C SER A 60 -7.18 4.60 -12.14
N THR A 61 -6.44 3.86 -12.96
CA THR A 61 -6.38 4.07 -14.42
C THR A 61 -7.74 3.86 -15.07
N PHE A 62 -8.45 2.78 -14.72
CA PHE A 62 -9.79 2.50 -15.22
C PHE A 62 -10.77 3.63 -14.86
N THR A 63 -10.72 4.13 -13.64
CA THR A 63 -11.55 5.25 -13.17
C THR A 63 -11.23 6.53 -13.95
N ALA A 64 -9.95 6.86 -14.12
CA ALA A 64 -9.53 8.05 -14.88
C ALA A 64 -10.01 8.01 -16.34
N GLN A 65 -9.87 6.86 -17.01
CA GLN A 65 -10.33 6.66 -18.39
C GLN A 65 -11.85 6.79 -18.52
N ASN A 66 -12.62 6.11 -17.65
CA ASN A 66 -14.08 6.17 -17.71
C ASN A 66 -14.64 7.53 -17.28
N ALA A 67 -13.98 8.23 -16.34
CA ALA A 67 -14.36 9.58 -15.95
C ALA A 67 -14.17 10.56 -17.12
N GLY A 68 -13.05 10.47 -17.85
CA GLY A 68 -12.81 11.26 -19.06
C GLY A 68 -13.84 11.02 -20.17
N ALA A 69 -14.34 9.79 -20.29
CA ALA A 69 -15.39 9.41 -21.24
C ALA A 69 -16.82 9.68 -20.73
N LYS A 70 -17.00 10.26 -19.53
CA LYS A 70 -18.29 10.47 -18.84
C LYS A 70 -19.09 9.18 -18.56
N LEU A 71 -18.43 8.02 -18.52
CA LEU A 71 -19.03 6.71 -18.26
C LEU A 71 -19.03 6.36 -16.77
N ILE A 72 -19.72 7.16 -15.96
CA ILE A 72 -19.67 7.07 -14.48
C ILE A 72 -20.25 5.75 -13.95
N ASP A 73 -21.23 5.16 -14.62
CA ASP A 73 -21.83 3.90 -14.17
C ASP A 73 -20.83 2.74 -14.22
N ARG A 74 -19.95 2.72 -15.23
CA ARG A 74 -18.87 1.73 -15.33
C ARG A 74 -17.86 1.84 -14.20
N ILE A 75 -17.61 3.05 -13.68
CA ILE A 75 -16.73 3.26 -12.52
C ILE A 75 -17.28 2.55 -11.28
N LYS A 76 -18.60 2.67 -11.04
CA LYS A 76 -19.26 2.01 -9.89
C LYS A 76 -19.20 0.49 -10.00
N GLU A 77 -19.41 -0.06 -11.20
CA GLU A 77 -19.30 -1.49 -11.46
C GLU A 77 -17.87 -1.99 -11.27
N GLY A 78 -16.89 -1.30 -11.85
CA GLY A 78 -15.47 -1.64 -11.71
C GLY A 78 -14.99 -1.59 -10.26
N TYR A 79 -15.43 -0.59 -9.49
CA TYR A 79 -15.11 -0.48 -8.06
C TYR A 79 -15.72 -1.64 -7.24
N LYS A 80 -16.98 -2.03 -7.51
CA LYS A 80 -17.60 -3.19 -6.85
C LYS A 80 -16.90 -4.50 -7.20
N ALA A 81 -16.48 -4.67 -8.45
CA ALA A 81 -15.74 -5.86 -8.87
C ALA A 81 -14.37 -5.94 -8.18
N ALA A 82 -13.65 -4.82 -8.10
CA ALA A 82 -12.38 -4.74 -7.38
C ALA A 82 -12.55 -5.05 -5.88
N LEU A 83 -13.59 -4.50 -5.23
CA LEU A 83 -13.88 -4.80 -3.82
C LEU A 83 -14.11 -6.30 -3.56
N LYS A 84 -14.81 -6.99 -4.47
CA LYS A 84 -15.02 -8.45 -4.37
C LYS A 84 -13.76 -9.27 -4.62
N LEU A 85 -12.77 -8.71 -5.30
CA LEU A 85 -11.50 -9.38 -5.57
C LEU A 85 -10.51 -9.21 -4.41
N THR A 86 -10.64 -8.11 -3.66
CA THR A 86 -9.81 -7.79 -2.49
C THR A 86 -10.32 -8.41 -1.19
N LEU A 87 -11.64 -8.64 -1.07
CA LEU A 87 -12.30 -9.35 0.04
C LEU A 87 -12.26 -10.87 -0.16
#